data_AF-A0A8G2F6L4-F1
#
_entry.id   AF-A0A8G2F6L4-F1
#
_cell.length_a   1.000
_cell.length_b   1.000
_cell.length_c   1.000
_cell.angle_alpha   90.00
_cell.angle_beta   90.00
_cell.angle_gamma   90.00
#
_symmetry.space_group_name_H-M   'P 1'
#
loop_
_entity.id
_entity.type
_entity.pdbx_description
1 polymer ?
#
loop_
_entity_poly.entity_id
_entity_poly.type
_entity_poly.pdbx_seq_one_letter_code
_entity_poly.pdbx_strand_id
1 'polypeptide(L)'
;MNRFRKNEKGFTLVELLIVVAIIGILAAIAIPQFTKYKKNAAEKACVGSVKVCMTELAAEYTEDSAQRVANCTIDGFNQQNLVTIDDDGEIQDFNFLIVKANTDSGYELNGTYKNATATIECEAK
;
A
#
# COMPACT_ATOMS: atom_id res chain seq x y z
N MET A 1 -18.36 -22.55 -59.56
CA MET A 1 -17.78 -22.71 -58.20
C MET A 1 -16.53 -21.82 -58.10
N ASN A 2 -16.69 -20.57 -57.69
CA ASN A 2 -15.61 -19.57 -57.74
C ASN A 2 -14.79 -19.63 -56.44
N ARG A 3 -13.52 -20.04 -56.51
CA ARG A 3 -12.63 -20.16 -55.33
C ARG A 3 -12.05 -18.79 -54.97
N PHE A 4 -12.55 -18.18 -53.90
CA PHE A 4 -11.87 -17.08 -53.23
C PHE A 4 -10.55 -17.59 -52.63
N ARG A 5 -9.42 -17.31 -53.29
CA ARG A 5 -8.09 -17.49 -52.68
C ARG A 5 -7.92 -16.36 -51.67
N LYS A 6 -8.19 -16.63 -50.39
CA LYS A 6 -7.81 -15.73 -49.30
C LYS A 6 -6.29 -15.58 -49.35
N ASN A 7 -5.85 -14.35 -49.55
CA ASN A 7 -4.45 -13.97 -49.59
C ASN A 7 -3.95 -13.92 -48.13
N GLU A 8 -3.68 -15.08 -47.54
CA GLU A 8 -3.18 -15.18 -46.16
C GLU A 8 -1.73 -14.73 -46.12
N LYS A 9 -1.51 -13.42 -45.90
CA LYS A 9 -0.20 -12.86 -45.60
C LYS A 9 0.22 -13.35 -44.20
N GLY A 10 1.15 -14.29 -44.16
CA GLY A 10 1.75 -14.75 -42.90
C GLY A 10 2.56 -13.64 -42.23
N PHE A 11 2.63 -13.69 -40.91
CA PHE A 11 3.44 -12.79 -40.09
C PHE A 11 4.93 -13.06 -40.35
N THR A 12 5.72 -12.01 -40.58
CA THR A 12 7.16 -12.18 -40.80
C THR A 12 7.89 -12.33 -39.45
N LEU A 13 8.93 -13.16 -39.42
CA LEU A 13 9.78 -13.30 -38.21
C LEU A 13 10.45 -11.98 -37.83
N VAL A 14 10.70 -11.11 -38.80
CA VAL A 14 11.28 -9.77 -38.59
C VAL A 14 10.29 -8.85 -37.90
N GLU A 15 9.01 -8.88 -38.28
CA GLU A 15 7.97 -8.13 -37.56
C GLU A 15 7.88 -8.56 -36.10
N LEU A 16 7.98 -9.86 -35.81
CA LEU A 16 7.95 -10.36 -34.43
C LEU A 16 9.17 -9.88 -33.63
N LEU A 17 10.36 -9.90 -34.24
CA LEU A 17 11.61 -9.48 -33.60
C LEU A 17 11.60 -8.01 -33.20
N ILE A 18 11.08 -7.13 -34.06
CA ILE A 18 10.99 -5.70 -33.75
C ILE A 18 10.01 -5.46 -32.59
N VAL A 19 8.89 -6.19 -32.56
CA VAL A 19 7.88 -6.06 -31.50
C VAL A 19 8.46 -6.44 -30.13
N VAL A 20 9.14 -7.58 -30.02
CA VAL A 20 9.74 -7.99 -28.73
C VAL A 20 10.88 -7.07 -28.30
N ALA A 21 11.62 -6.49 -29.25
CA ALA A 21 12.64 -5.49 -28.95
C ALA A 21 12.03 -4.22 -28.34
N ILE A 22 10.93 -3.71 -28.90
CA ILE A 22 10.23 -2.52 -28.36
C ILE A 22 9.62 -2.83 -26.98
N ILE A 23 8.95 -3.97 -26.81
CA ILE A 23 8.39 -4.39 -25.52
C ILE A 23 9.50 -4.52 -24.47
N GLY A 24 10.68 -5.05 -24.83
CA GLY A 24 11.83 -5.14 -23.94
C GLY A 24 12.29 -3.78 -23.40
N ILE A 25 12.37 -2.77 -24.27
CA ILE A 25 12.74 -1.39 -23.87
C ILE A 25 11.69 -0.80 -22.93
N LEU A 26 10.40 -0.95 -23.27
CA LEU A 26 9.30 -0.44 -22.43
C LEU A 26 9.27 -1.12 -21.06
N ALA A 27 9.45 -2.45 -21.01
CA ALA A 27 9.44 -3.21 -19.77
C ALA A 27 10.59 -2.81 -18.83
N ALA A 28 11.78 -2.53 -19.38
CA ALA A 28 12.94 -2.10 -18.61
C ALA A 28 12.69 -0.80 -17.83
N ILE A 29 11.91 0.13 -18.38
CA ILE A 29 11.54 1.39 -17.71
C ILE A 29 10.29 1.21 -16.83
N ALA A 30 9.30 0.48 -17.33
CA ALA A 30 8.00 0.34 -16.67
C ALA A 30 8.08 -0.44 -15.35
N ILE A 31 8.89 -1.50 -15.27
CA ILE A 31 8.99 -2.34 -14.06
C ILE A 31 9.48 -1.56 -12.83
N PRO A 32 10.65 -0.88 -12.84
CA PRO A 32 11.11 -0.14 -11.65
C PRO A 32 10.16 1.00 -11.28
N GLN A 33 9.58 1.67 -12.28
CA GLN A 33 8.62 2.75 -12.06
C GLN A 33 7.33 2.24 -11.42
N PHE A 34 6.79 1.10 -11.89
CA PHE A 34 5.60 0.48 -11.34
C PHE A 34 5.81 0.02 -9.89
N THR A 35 6.97 -0.57 -9.57
CA THR A 35 7.33 -0.94 -8.20
C THR A 35 7.34 0.28 -7.27
N LYS A 36 7.92 1.40 -7.71
CA LYS A 36 7.90 2.66 -6.94
C LYS A 36 6.48 3.19 -6.74
N TYR A 37 5.64 3.16 -7.77
CA TYR A 37 4.25 3.60 -7.64
C TYR A 37 3.47 2.74 -6.65
N LYS A 38 3.67 1.41 -6.66
CA LYS A 38 3.05 0.52 -5.68
C LYS A 38 3.48 0.84 -4.25
N LYS A 39 4.77 1.10 -4.01
CA LYS A 39 5.28 1.52 -2.69
C LYS A 39 4.65 2.84 -2.23
N ASN A 40 4.68 3.87 -3.08
CA ASN A 40 4.09 5.18 -2.74
C ASN A 40 2.57 5.10 -2.50
N ALA A 41 1.85 4.28 -3.27
CA ALA A 41 0.42 4.08 -3.07
C ALA A 41 0.15 3.41 -1.70
N ALA A 42 1.01 2.50 -1.29
CA ALA A 42 0.91 1.82 -0.01
C ALA A 42 1.18 2.72 1.18
N GLU A 43 2.23 3.56 1.10
CA GLU A 43 2.53 4.56 2.14
C GLU A 43 1.36 5.53 2.32
N LYS A 44 0.74 5.98 1.22
CA LYS A 44 -0.45 6.83 1.28
C LYS A 44 -1.66 6.12 1.88
N ALA A 45 -1.89 4.86 1.49
CA ALA A 45 -2.96 4.06 2.05
C ALA A 45 -2.78 3.87 3.56
N CYS A 46 -1.55 3.58 4.01
CA CYS A 46 -1.17 3.48 5.41
C CYS A 46 -1.54 4.73 6.21
N VAL A 47 -1.13 5.92 5.76
CA VAL A 47 -1.46 7.18 6.42
C VAL A 47 -2.98 7.36 6.54
N GLY A 48 -3.72 7.10 5.46
CA GLY A 48 -5.18 7.22 5.45
C GLY A 48 -5.87 6.24 6.42
N SER A 49 -5.43 4.99 6.40
CA SER A 49 -5.93 3.93 7.28
C SER A 49 -5.70 4.21 8.77
N VAL A 50 -4.48 4.60 9.14
CA VAL A 50 -4.14 4.94 10.54
C VAL A 50 -4.95 6.16 10.99
N LYS A 51 -5.16 7.14 10.11
CA LYS A 51 -5.99 8.31 10.42
C LYS A 51 -7.44 7.93 10.74
N VAL A 52 -8.06 7.06 9.94
CA VAL A 52 -9.43 6.55 10.20
C VAL A 52 -9.48 5.89 11.56
N CYS A 53 -8.47 5.09 11.87
CA CYS A 53 -8.40 4.38 13.12
C CYS A 53 -8.27 5.29 14.35
N MET A 54 -7.44 6.34 14.25
CA MET A 54 -7.33 7.34 15.31
C MET A 54 -8.64 8.11 15.52
N THR A 55 -9.40 8.38 14.46
CA THR A 55 -10.71 9.03 14.58
C THR A 55 -11.77 8.14 15.21
N GLU A 56 -11.74 6.84 14.91
CA GLU A 56 -12.61 5.85 15.56
C GLU A 56 -12.28 5.75 17.04
N LEU A 57 -10.99 5.71 17.36
CA LEU A 57 -10.54 5.63 18.72
C LEU A 57 -10.92 6.86 19.57
N ALA A 58 -10.75 8.06 19.01
CA ALA A 58 -11.16 9.30 19.67
C ALA A 58 -12.68 9.35 19.97
N ALA A 59 -13.52 8.63 19.23
CA ALA A 59 -14.94 8.53 19.51
C ALA A 59 -15.23 7.62 20.71
N GLU A 60 -14.52 6.51 20.85
CA GLU A 60 -14.72 5.52 21.93
C GLU A 60 -14.29 6.05 23.31
N TYR A 61 -13.24 6.87 23.37
CA TYR A 61 -12.76 7.48 24.62
C TYR A 61 -13.71 8.48 25.27
N THR A 62 -14.81 8.86 24.59
CA THR A 62 -15.85 9.69 25.20
C THR A 62 -16.78 8.90 26.14
N GLU A 63 -16.73 7.55 26.10
CA GLU A 63 -17.70 6.68 26.79
C GLU A 63 -17.08 5.84 27.93
N ASP A 64 -15.78 5.54 27.92
CA ASP A 64 -15.11 4.78 28.99
C ASP A 64 -13.65 5.25 29.22
N SER A 65 -13.41 5.84 30.40
CA SER A 65 -12.12 6.48 30.76
C SER A 65 -11.12 5.51 31.41
N ALA A 66 -11.44 4.23 31.54
CA ALA A 66 -10.57 3.28 32.26
C ALA A 66 -9.48 2.64 31.39
N GLN A 67 -9.61 2.64 30.05
CA GLN A 67 -8.80 1.81 29.17
C GLN A 67 -7.73 2.60 28.39
N ARG A 68 -6.55 2.78 29.00
CA ARG A 68 -5.42 3.56 28.45
C ARG A 68 -4.70 2.95 27.24
N VAL A 69 -5.23 1.85 26.72
CA VAL A 69 -4.65 1.08 25.61
C VAL A 69 -5.76 0.73 24.64
N ALA A 70 -5.55 1.08 23.37
CA ALA A 70 -6.49 0.79 22.33
C ALA A 70 -5.87 0.08 21.13
N ASN A 71 -6.69 -0.75 20.50
CA ASN A 71 -6.26 -1.59 19.39
C ASN A 71 -6.82 -1.05 18.10
N CYS A 72 -5.92 -0.61 17.24
CA CYS A 72 -6.25 -0.26 15.88
C CYS A 72 -6.25 -1.50 14.98
N THR A 73 -7.38 -1.84 14.35
CA THR A 73 -7.43 -2.89 13.31
C THR A 73 -7.61 -2.25 11.95
N ILE A 74 -6.62 -2.43 11.07
CA ILE A 74 -6.67 -1.88 9.71
C ILE A 74 -6.90 -3.02 8.72
N ASP A 75 -8.01 -2.96 8.00
CA ASP A 75 -8.36 -3.99 7.02
C ASP A 75 -7.30 -4.12 5.91
N GLY A 76 -6.93 -5.36 5.57
CA GLY A 76 -5.84 -5.66 4.65
C GLY A 76 -4.42 -5.68 5.25
N PHE A 77 -4.27 -5.48 6.56
CA PHE A 77 -3.00 -5.54 7.28
C PHE A 77 -3.13 -6.37 8.57
N ASN A 78 -2.21 -7.31 8.81
CA ASN A 78 -2.38 -8.36 9.83
C ASN A 78 -1.87 -8.00 11.23
N GLN A 79 -1.63 -6.72 11.54
CA GLN A 79 -1.13 -6.33 12.86
C GLN A 79 -2.06 -5.32 13.53
N GLN A 80 -2.38 -5.62 14.79
CA GLN A 80 -3.05 -4.72 15.72
C GLN A 80 -1.98 -3.84 16.34
N ASN A 81 -2.17 -2.52 16.25
CA ASN A 81 -1.22 -1.61 16.84
C ASN A 81 -1.75 -1.04 18.15
N LEU A 82 -0.92 -1.16 19.19
CA LEU A 82 -1.20 -0.65 20.52
C LEU A 82 -1.02 0.88 20.52
N VAL A 83 -2.12 1.60 20.72
CA VAL A 83 -2.12 3.04 20.94
C VAL A 83 -2.18 3.27 22.45
N THR A 84 -1.28 4.12 22.97
CA THR A 84 -1.23 4.45 24.41
C THR A 84 -1.80 5.84 24.63
N ILE A 85 -2.66 5.99 25.63
CA ILE A 85 -3.25 7.25 26.04
C ILE A 85 -2.76 7.63 27.45
N ASP A 86 -2.37 8.88 27.63
CA ASP A 86 -1.90 9.38 28.93
C ASP A 86 -3.05 9.68 29.91
N ASP A 87 -2.69 10.16 31.10
CA ASP A 87 -3.65 10.47 32.17
C ASP A 87 -4.54 11.68 31.83
N ASP A 88 -4.14 12.48 30.84
CA ASP A 88 -4.85 13.66 30.37
C ASP A 88 -5.77 13.34 29.16
N GLY A 89 -5.77 12.07 28.68
CA GLY A 89 -6.59 11.63 27.56
C GLY A 89 -5.95 11.86 26.18
N GLU A 90 -4.66 12.19 26.13
CA GLU A 90 -3.93 12.47 24.89
C GLU A 90 -3.26 11.20 24.32
N ILE A 91 -3.30 11.04 23.00
CA ILE A 91 -2.69 9.91 22.29
C ILE A 91 -1.18 10.11 22.22
N GLN A 92 -0.37 9.24 22.83
CA GLN A 92 1.09 9.38 22.80
C GLN A 92 1.74 8.93 21.49
N ASP A 93 3.02 9.27 21.30
CA ASP A 93 3.83 8.76 20.20
C ASP A 93 3.82 7.23 20.17
N PHE A 94 3.60 6.64 19.00
CA PHE A 94 3.67 5.19 18.83
C PHE A 94 4.26 4.80 17.48
N ASN A 95 4.98 3.68 17.47
CA ASN A 95 5.46 3.04 16.26
C ASN A 95 4.54 1.89 15.89
N PHE A 96 4.37 1.66 14.60
CA PHE A 96 3.58 0.56 14.08
C PHE A 96 4.30 -0.12 12.92
N LEU A 97 4.11 -1.44 12.85
CA LEU A 97 4.56 -2.25 11.73
C LEU A 97 3.34 -2.84 11.05
N ILE A 98 3.20 -2.52 9.78
CA ILE A 98 2.14 -3.02 8.93
C ILE A 98 2.74 -4.03 7.96
N VAL A 99 2.31 -5.29 8.07
CA VAL A 99 2.70 -6.37 7.15
C VAL A 99 1.50 -6.72 6.28
N LYS A 100 1.62 -6.48 4.98
CA LYS A 100 0.64 -6.98 4.00
C LYS A 100 0.86 -8.49 3.87
N ALA A 101 -0.09 -9.30 4.35
CA ALA A 101 0.05 -10.74 4.29
C ALA A 101 0.07 -11.27 2.84
N ASN A 102 1.00 -12.22 2.59
CA ASN A 102 0.93 -13.22 1.53
C ASN A 102 0.59 -12.71 0.13
N THR A 103 1.41 -11.82 -0.43
CA THR A 103 1.58 -11.74 -1.89
C THR A 103 3.06 -11.51 -2.18
N ASP A 104 3.60 -12.10 -3.24
CA ASP A 104 5.03 -12.12 -3.62
C ASP A 104 5.65 -10.73 -3.94
N SER A 105 4.97 -9.65 -3.57
CA SER A 105 5.41 -8.26 -3.63
C SER A 105 5.09 -7.49 -2.33
N GLY A 106 4.88 -8.20 -1.23
CA GLY A 106 4.53 -7.64 0.06
C GLY A 106 5.68 -6.78 0.59
N TYR A 107 5.48 -5.48 0.60
CA TYR A 107 6.32 -4.55 1.33
C TYR A 107 5.90 -4.57 2.81
N GLU A 108 6.89 -4.39 3.68
CA GLU A 108 6.65 -4.05 5.08
C GLU A 108 6.54 -2.53 5.18
N LEU A 109 5.51 -2.02 5.84
CA LEU A 109 5.37 -0.59 6.10
C LEU A 109 5.69 -0.35 7.57
N ASN A 110 6.76 0.38 7.83
CA ASN A 110 6.99 0.94 9.16
C ASN A 110 6.35 2.31 9.22
N GLY A 111 5.73 2.63 10.34
CA GLY A 111 5.27 3.99 10.55
C GLY A 111 5.31 4.43 11.99
N THR A 112 5.23 5.74 12.15
CA THR A 112 5.28 6.41 13.43
C THR A 112 4.20 7.47 13.46
N TYR A 113 3.46 7.50 14.57
CA TYR A 113 2.66 8.65 14.96
C TYR A 113 3.45 9.51 15.93
N LYS A 114 3.47 10.83 15.69
CA LYS A 114 4.03 11.84 16.60
C LYS A 114 2.91 12.72 17.11
N ASN A 115 2.61 12.65 18.41
CA ASN A 115 1.61 13.48 19.09
C ASN A 115 1.91 14.96 18.90
N ALA A 116 3.14 15.38 19.17
CA ALA A 116 3.52 16.79 19.21
C ALA A 116 3.20 17.56 17.91
N THR A 117 3.14 16.86 16.79
CA THR A 117 2.82 17.41 15.47
C THR A 117 1.53 16.85 14.86
N ALA A 118 0.88 15.90 15.54
CA ALA A 118 -0.23 15.10 15.01
C ALA A 118 0.04 14.54 13.60
N THR A 119 1.27 14.06 13.37
CA THR A 119 1.73 13.56 12.06
C THR A 119 1.87 12.05 12.05
N ILE A 120 1.43 11.44 10.95
CA ILE A 120 1.64 10.02 10.65
C ILE A 120 2.65 9.92 9.52
N GLU A 121 3.74 9.22 9.76
CA GLU A 121 4.77 8.90 8.77
C GLU A 121 4.70 7.40 8.47
N CYS A 122 4.68 7.02 7.19
CA CYS A 122 4.73 5.62 6.75
C CYS A 122 5.83 5.46 5.70
N GLU A 123 6.65 4.42 5.81
CA GLU A 123 7.75 4.13 4.90
C GLU A 123 7.72 2.65 4.48
N ALA A 124 7.76 2.41 3.15
CA ALA A 124 7.76 1.07 2.58
C ALA A 124 9.18 0.49 2.45
N LYS A 125 9.46 -0.54 3.24
CA LYS A 125 10.68 -1.34 3.15
C LYS A 125 10.70 -2.19 1.87
#